data_AF-A0A7X7F6D9-F1
#
_entry.id   AF-A0A7X7F6D9-F1
#
_cell.length_a   1.000
_cell.length_b   1.000
_cell.length_c   1.000
_cell.angle_alpha   90.00
_cell.angle_beta   90.00
_cell.angle_gamma   90.00
#
_symmetry.space_group_name_H-M   'P 1'
#
loop_
_entity.id
_entity.type
_entity.pdbx_description
1 polymer ?
#
loop_
_entity_poly.entity_id
_entity_poly.type
_entity_poly.pdbx_seq_one_letter_code
_entity_poly.pdbx_strand_id
1 'polypeptide(L)'
;NLDYAAQRTGPDSEAAGRAVAELDEQIGRLAEGFKTAYADAGLVWLVAGEYAIGPVDHTAFPNRILRIAGLLKAVDTPEGEMIDFQQSRAFAMVDHQLSHVYVNDSDPAIIAKVADMFTGMPGIADVLTGQRLAQYDLNHPRCGEVVLVSTPNSWQAYYWWLDDDRAPSFARKVDIHRKPGYDPVELFFDPATKSIPLDASLVRGSHGAPAHHPSQMTVLLCNRPGLFPGTIVRDTDVFDVVLQCFGMK
;
A
#
# COMPACT_ATOMS: atom_id res chain seq x y z
N ASN A 1 9.44 13.38 6.03
CA ASN A 1 8.08 12.81 5.85
C ASN A 1 8.06 11.50 6.62
N LEU A 2 7.09 11.34 7.54
CA LEU A 2 6.96 10.16 8.41
C LEU A 2 6.82 8.86 7.62
N ASP A 3 6.00 8.90 6.56
CA ASP A 3 5.73 7.76 5.70
C ASP A 3 7.02 7.28 4.98
N TYR A 4 7.65 8.13 4.18
CA TYR A 4 8.88 7.77 3.47
C TYR A 4 10.05 7.36 4.37
N ALA A 5 10.17 7.93 5.58
CA ALA A 5 11.22 7.53 6.52
C ALA A 5 11.02 6.08 6.97
N ALA A 6 9.79 5.73 7.34
CA ALA A 6 9.42 4.39 7.79
C ALA A 6 9.45 3.36 6.63
N GLN A 7 9.01 3.73 5.42
CA GLN A 7 9.12 2.84 4.25
C GLN A 7 10.58 2.54 3.88
N ARG A 8 11.43 3.58 3.83
CA ARG A 8 12.82 3.49 3.38
C ARG A 8 13.72 2.76 4.37
N THR A 9 13.54 3.00 5.67
CA THR A 9 14.49 2.52 6.69
C THR A 9 13.87 1.62 7.75
N GLY A 10 12.56 1.38 7.66
CA GLY A 10 11.79 0.61 8.63
C GLY A 10 11.10 1.52 9.65
N PRO A 11 9.96 1.10 10.21
CA PRO A 11 9.20 1.90 11.16
C PRO A 11 9.92 2.13 12.50
N ASP A 12 10.84 1.23 12.87
CA ASP A 12 11.60 1.30 14.13
C ASP A 12 12.96 1.99 13.99
N SER A 13 13.22 2.65 12.86
CA SER A 13 14.53 3.26 12.59
C SER A 13 14.71 4.61 13.31
N GLU A 14 15.96 5.02 13.51
CA GLU A 14 16.26 6.37 14.02
C GLU A 14 15.72 7.48 13.11
N ALA A 15 15.62 7.23 11.80
CA ALA A 15 15.06 8.21 10.85
C ALA A 15 13.54 8.33 11.02
N ALA A 16 12.84 7.22 11.22
CA ALA A 16 11.41 7.22 11.51
C ALA A 16 11.13 7.90 12.87
N GLY A 17 11.90 7.57 13.91
CA GLY A 17 11.79 8.22 15.22
C GLY A 17 12.03 9.73 15.17
N ARG A 18 13.03 10.19 14.41
CA ARG A 18 13.25 11.64 14.16
C ARG A 18 12.07 12.28 13.42
N ALA A 19 11.52 11.62 12.41
CA ALA A 19 10.37 12.15 11.68
C ALA A 19 9.13 12.30 12.57
N VAL A 20 8.91 11.40 13.53
CA VAL A 20 7.86 11.53 14.55
C VAL A 20 8.12 12.75 15.44
N ALA A 21 9.34 12.93 15.93
CA ALA A 21 9.69 14.07 16.78
C ALA A 21 9.55 15.41 16.05
N GLU A 22 9.94 15.47 14.77
CA GLU A 22 9.74 16.65 13.93
C GLU A 22 8.25 16.97 13.74
N LEU A 23 7.42 15.94 13.49
CA LEU A 23 5.97 16.10 13.37
C LEU A 23 5.34 16.61 14.67
N ASP A 24 5.71 16.03 15.81
CA ASP A 24 5.26 16.47 17.13
C ASP A 24 5.59 17.94 17.40
N GLU A 25 6.82 18.36 17.07
CA GLU A 25 7.23 19.76 17.19
C GLU A 25 6.37 20.71 16.33
N GLN A 26 6.03 20.30 15.09
CA GLN A 26 5.13 21.08 14.24
C GLN A 26 3.70 21.12 14.78
N ILE A 27 3.18 20.01 15.32
CA ILE A 27 1.86 19.99 15.97
C ILE A 27 1.85 20.94 17.17
N GLY A 28 2.92 20.96 17.99
CA GLY A 28 3.05 21.88 19.12
C GLY A 28 3.04 23.35 18.67
N ARG A 29 3.80 23.70 17.62
CA ARG A 29 3.77 25.05 17.02
C ARG A 29 2.39 25.43 16.53
N LEU A 30 1.70 24.51 15.85
CA LEU A 30 0.34 24.72 15.34
C LEU A 30 -0.62 24.97 16.50
N ALA A 31 -0.59 24.12 17.52
CA ALA A 31 -1.45 24.23 18.70
C ALA A 31 -1.27 25.57 19.43
N GLU A 32 -0.04 26.03 19.64
CA GLU A 32 0.22 27.33 20.29
C GLU A 32 -0.25 28.52 19.42
N GLY A 33 -0.06 28.43 18.11
CA GLY A 33 -0.57 29.43 17.17
C GLY A 33 -2.10 29.54 17.22
N PHE A 34 -2.81 28.40 17.20
CA PHE A 34 -4.27 28.36 17.32
C PHE A 34 -4.76 28.85 18.68
N LYS A 35 -4.08 28.48 19.76
CA LYS A 35 -4.39 28.98 21.11
C LYS A 35 -4.29 30.50 21.17
N THR A 36 -3.25 31.08 20.57
CA THR A 36 -3.07 32.55 20.49
C THR A 36 -4.15 33.21 19.65
N ALA A 37 -4.49 32.63 18.49
CA ALA A 37 -5.42 33.23 17.53
C ALA A 37 -6.90 33.09 17.92
N TYR A 38 -7.27 32.00 18.60
CA TYR A 38 -8.67 31.65 18.86
C TYR A 38 -9.05 31.59 20.34
N ALA A 39 -8.11 31.81 21.29
CA ALA A 39 -8.35 31.87 22.73
C ALA A 39 -9.38 30.83 23.22
N ASP A 40 -10.26 31.17 24.18
CA ASP A 40 -11.26 30.30 24.83
C ASP A 40 -12.34 29.70 23.90
N ALA A 41 -12.14 29.66 22.58
CA ALA A 41 -13.07 29.09 21.60
C ALA A 41 -13.32 27.58 21.73
N GLY A 42 -12.63 26.89 22.63
CA GLY A 42 -12.88 25.46 22.92
C GLY A 42 -12.69 24.55 21.70
N LEU A 43 -11.63 24.81 20.91
CA LEU A 43 -11.34 24.08 19.68
C LEU A 43 -11.25 22.56 19.91
N VAL A 44 -11.91 21.81 19.03
CA VAL A 44 -11.77 20.36 18.96
C VAL A 44 -10.69 20.00 17.97
N TRP A 45 -9.73 19.23 18.43
CA TRP A 45 -8.67 18.67 17.60
C TRP A 45 -9.01 17.22 17.32
N LEU A 46 -8.94 16.85 16.05
CA LEU A 46 -8.99 15.48 15.59
C LEU A 46 -7.72 15.23 14.78
N VAL A 47 -6.97 14.20 15.14
CA VAL A 47 -5.79 13.74 14.40
C VAL A 47 -6.07 12.30 13.99
N ALA A 48 -6.04 12.04 12.69
CA ALA A 48 -6.20 10.70 12.14
C ALA A 48 -4.95 10.35 11.33
N GLY A 49 -4.40 9.18 11.57
CA GLY A 49 -3.49 8.54 10.63
C GLY A 49 -4.29 7.77 9.57
N GLU A 50 -3.71 7.60 8.39
CA GLU A 50 -4.36 6.86 7.29
C GLU A 50 -4.12 5.36 7.44
N TYR A 51 -2.89 4.97 7.73
CA TYR A 51 -2.48 3.58 7.93
C TYR A 51 -1.25 3.50 8.84
N ALA A 52 -0.91 2.29 9.29
CA ALA A 52 0.34 2.00 10.00
C ALA A 52 1.34 1.35 9.03
N ILE A 53 2.61 1.72 9.13
CA ILE A 53 3.70 1.06 8.42
C ILE A 53 4.28 -0.03 9.32
N GLY A 54 4.19 -1.27 8.86
CA GLY A 54 4.81 -2.44 9.50
C GLY A 54 6.17 -2.76 8.89
N PRO A 55 7.09 -3.40 9.66
CA PRO A 55 8.36 -3.83 9.12
C PRO A 55 8.17 -4.97 8.10
N VAL A 56 8.93 -4.95 7.01
CA VAL A 56 8.91 -6.02 6.00
C VAL A 56 10.31 -6.56 5.72
N ASP A 57 10.38 -7.87 5.53
CA ASP A 57 11.60 -8.61 5.20
C ASP A 57 11.40 -9.65 4.08
N HIS A 58 10.18 -9.79 3.57
CA HIS A 58 9.82 -10.68 2.47
C HIS A 58 9.18 -9.90 1.31
N THR A 59 9.42 -10.36 0.08
CA THR A 59 8.81 -9.79 -1.12
C THR A 59 8.24 -10.89 -2.02
N ALA A 60 6.96 -10.76 -2.36
CA ALA A 60 6.31 -11.60 -3.36
C ALA A 60 6.30 -10.89 -4.73
N PHE A 61 6.44 -11.64 -5.82
CA PHE A 61 6.46 -11.11 -7.19
C PHE A 61 5.30 -11.67 -8.04
N PRO A 62 4.04 -11.28 -7.80
CA PRO A 62 2.88 -11.88 -8.46
C PRO A 62 3.00 -11.95 -9.98
N ASN A 63 3.45 -10.87 -10.62
CA ASN A 63 3.57 -10.83 -12.08
C ASN A 63 4.66 -11.76 -12.63
N ARG A 64 5.75 -12.04 -11.89
CA ARG A 64 6.77 -13.02 -12.30
C ARG A 64 6.19 -14.44 -12.25
N ILE A 65 5.40 -14.74 -11.24
CA ILE A 65 4.70 -16.03 -11.08
C ILE A 65 3.67 -16.23 -12.19
N LEU A 66 2.82 -15.23 -12.45
CA LEU A 66 1.83 -15.26 -13.54
C LEU A 66 2.51 -15.46 -14.91
N ARG A 67 3.67 -14.84 -15.12
CA ARG A 67 4.45 -14.98 -16.34
C ARG A 67 5.02 -16.39 -16.51
N ILE A 68 5.63 -16.96 -15.47
CA ILE A 68 6.15 -18.33 -15.49
C ILE A 68 5.02 -19.33 -15.79
N ALA A 69 3.83 -19.10 -15.26
CA ALA A 69 2.64 -19.91 -15.55
C ALA A 69 2.01 -19.65 -16.93
N GLY A 70 2.58 -18.74 -17.72
CA GLY A 70 2.13 -18.37 -19.06
C GLY A 70 0.85 -17.53 -19.11
N LEU A 71 0.38 -17.01 -17.97
CA LEU A 71 -0.83 -16.19 -17.84
C LEU A 71 -0.57 -14.71 -18.13
N LEU A 72 0.61 -14.20 -17.77
CA LEU A 72 1.08 -12.88 -18.19
C LEU A 72 1.94 -13.01 -19.43
N LYS A 73 1.66 -12.18 -20.44
CA LYS A 73 2.44 -12.07 -21.68
C LYS A 73 3.15 -10.73 -21.69
N ALA A 74 4.36 -10.76 -22.23
CA ALA A 74 5.15 -9.57 -22.46
C ALA A 74 5.77 -9.62 -23.86
N VAL A 75 6.05 -8.44 -24.40
CA VAL A 75 6.60 -8.24 -25.73
C VAL A 75 7.89 -7.44 -25.62
N ASP A 76 8.89 -7.83 -26.41
CA ASP A 76 10.10 -7.04 -26.58
C ASP A 76 9.81 -5.79 -27.39
N THR A 77 10.21 -4.64 -26.85
CA THR A 77 10.14 -3.36 -27.53
C THR A 77 11.50 -2.67 -27.51
N PRO A 78 11.74 -1.64 -28.34
CA PRO A 78 12.97 -0.86 -28.27
C PRO A 78 13.23 -0.20 -26.91
N GLU A 79 12.19 -0.01 -26.09
CA GLU A 79 12.32 0.58 -24.76
C GLU A 79 12.64 -0.45 -23.66
N GLY A 80 12.55 -1.75 -23.98
CA GLY A 80 12.60 -2.87 -23.05
C GLY A 80 11.35 -3.74 -23.14
N GLU A 81 11.19 -4.64 -22.19
CA GLU A 81 10.06 -5.56 -22.14
C GLU A 81 8.80 -4.92 -21.55
N MET A 82 7.70 -5.01 -22.29
CA MET A 82 6.41 -4.40 -21.94
C MET A 82 5.32 -5.45 -21.80
N ILE A 83 4.35 -5.22 -20.93
CA ILE A 83 3.17 -6.10 -20.79
C ILE A 83 2.35 -6.05 -22.07
N ASP A 84 1.96 -7.21 -22.58
CA ASP A 84 0.92 -7.34 -23.58
C ASP A 84 -0.41 -7.62 -22.86
N PHE A 85 -1.14 -6.55 -22.54
CA PHE A 85 -2.42 -6.66 -21.85
C PHE A 85 -3.47 -7.43 -22.66
N GLN A 86 -3.38 -7.39 -23.99
CA GLN A 86 -4.35 -8.06 -24.86
C GLN A 86 -4.17 -9.57 -24.84
N GLN A 87 -2.92 -10.05 -24.85
CA GLN A 87 -2.61 -11.49 -24.81
C GLN A 87 -2.48 -12.05 -23.40
N SER A 88 -2.37 -11.19 -22.38
CA SER A 88 -2.35 -11.62 -20.98
C SER A 88 -3.72 -12.09 -20.54
N ARG A 89 -3.77 -13.28 -19.94
CA ARG A 89 -4.97 -13.83 -19.30
C ARG A 89 -5.13 -13.31 -17.87
N ALA A 90 -4.03 -12.97 -17.20
CA ALA A 90 -4.05 -12.36 -15.87
C ALA A 90 -2.88 -11.39 -15.67
N PHE A 91 -3.10 -10.32 -14.91
CA PHE A 91 -2.10 -9.32 -14.55
C PHE A 91 -2.38 -8.77 -13.15
N ALA A 92 -1.35 -8.64 -12.31
CA ALA A 92 -1.44 -8.09 -10.97
C ALA A 92 -1.00 -6.62 -10.94
N MET A 93 -1.92 -5.72 -10.56
CA MET A 93 -1.58 -4.36 -10.17
C MET A 93 -1.17 -4.39 -8.69
N VAL A 94 0.12 -4.20 -8.41
CA VAL A 94 0.67 -4.31 -7.05
C VAL A 94 0.62 -2.97 -6.33
N ASP A 95 0.28 -3.00 -5.05
CA ASP A 95 0.31 -1.84 -4.18
C ASP A 95 0.64 -2.27 -2.74
N HIS A 96 1.90 -2.06 -2.34
CA HIS A 96 2.42 -2.47 -1.04
C HIS A 96 2.07 -3.93 -0.65
N GLN A 97 1.27 -4.14 0.39
CA GLN A 97 0.95 -5.46 0.93
C GLN A 97 -0.27 -6.11 0.26
N LEU A 98 -0.76 -5.57 -0.85
CA LEU A 98 -1.82 -6.19 -1.63
C LEU A 98 -1.59 -6.08 -3.13
N SER A 99 -2.35 -6.87 -3.90
CA SER A 99 -2.50 -6.63 -5.33
C SER A 99 -3.90 -7.00 -5.80
N HIS A 100 -4.38 -6.26 -6.80
CA HIS A 100 -5.53 -6.63 -7.59
C HIS A 100 -5.05 -7.39 -8.82
N VAL A 101 -5.44 -8.65 -8.95
CA VAL A 101 -5.21 -9.44 -10.15
C VAL A 101 -6.44 -9.35 -11.04
N TYR A 102 -6.25 -8.72 -12.19
CA TYR A 102 -7.24 -8.61 -13.25
C TYR A 102 -7.14 -9.84 -14.15
N VAL A 103 -8.28 -10.47 -14.42
CA VAL A 103 -8.41 -11.64 -15.28
C VAL A 103 -9.21 -11.25 -16.52
N ASN A 104 -8.62 -11.50 -17.69
CA ASN A 104 -9.26 -11.15 -18.94
C ASN A 104 -10.60 -11.89 -19.12
N ASP A 105 -11.62 -11.17 -19.58
CA ASP A 105 -13.02 -11.61 -19.69
C ASP A 105 -13.64 -12.18 -18.39
N SER A 106 -13.01 -11.92 -17.24
CA SER A 106 -13.37 -12.49 -15.94
C SER A 106 -13.57 -14.02 -15.99
N ASP A 107 -12.74 -14.74 -16.77
CA ASP A 107 -12.86 -16.19 -16.98
C ASP A 107 -12.75 -16.98 -15.65
N PRO A 108 -13.82 -17.68 -15.22
CA PRO A 108 -13.84 -18.40 -13.94
C PRO A 108 -12.74 -19.47 -13.79
N ALA A 109 -12.34 -20.12 -14.89
CA ALA A 109 -11.29 -21.13 -14.84
C ALA A 109 -9.92 -20.50 -14.59
N ILE A 110 -9.68 -19.30 -15.13
CA ILE A 110 -8.44 -18.55 -14.87
C ILE A 110 -8.46 -17.97 -13.46
N ILE A 111 -9.59 -17.44 -12.99
CA ILE A 111 -9.75 -16.97 -11.60
C ILE A 111 -9.40 -18.08 -10.61
N ALA A 112 -9.98 -19.27 -10.78
CA ALA A 112 -9.70 -20.43 -9.93
C ALA A 112 -8.22 -20.83 -9.99
N LYS A 113 -7.64 -20.92 -11.20
CA LYS A 113 -6.23 -21.23 -11.38
C LYS A 113 -5.30 -20.23 -10.69
N VAL A 114 -5.57 -18.93 -10.83
CA VAL A 114 -4.80 -17.87 -10.15
C VAL A 114 -4.92 -18.03 -8.64
N ALA A 115 -6.13 -18.23 -8.14
CA ALA A 115 -6.35 -18.39 -6.70
C ALA A 115 -5.58 -19.58 -6.12
N ASP A 116 -5.64 -20.73 -6.81
CA ASP A 116 -4.91 -21.95 -6.41
C ASP A 116 -3.39 -21.75 -6.42
N MET A 117 -2.87 -21.03 -7.42
CA MET A 117 -1.43 -20.76 -7.53
C MET A 117 -0.87 -19.93 -6.36
N PHE A 118 -1.65 -18.98 -5.84
CA PHE A 118 -1.20 -18.08 -4.77
C PHE A 118 -1.59 -18.57 -3.36
N THR A 119 -2.54 -19.51 -3.27
CA THR A 119 -2.94 -20.08 -1.97
C THR A 119 -1.78 -20.82 -1.33
N GLY A 120 -1.43 -20.43 -0.10
CA GLY A 120 -0.32 -21.04 0.66
C GLY A 120 1.08 -20.63 0.19
N MET A 121 1.19 -19.67 -0.73
CA MET A 121 2.48 -19.14 -1.15
C MET A 121 3.14 -18.33 -0.02
N PRO A 122 4.47 -18.46 0.20
CA PRO A 122 5.18 -17.62 1.15
C PRO A 122 4.92 -16.12 0.91
N GLY A 123 4.61 -15.40 1.98
CA GLY A 123 4.31 -13.98 1.94
C GLY A 123 2.89 -13.60 1.51
N ILE A 124 2.04 -14.57 1.14
CA ILE A 124 0.60 -14.36 0.87
C ILE A 124 -0.20 -14.94 2.03
N ALA A 125 -0.91 -14.07 2.76
CA ALA A 125 -1.78 -14.45 3.86
C ALA A 125 -3.16 -14.90 3.39
N ASP A 126 -3.69 -14.23 2.36
CA ASP A 126 -5.04 -14.49 1.87
C ASP A 126 -5.18 -14.25 0.38
N VAL A 127 -6.14 -14.95 -0.21
CA VAL A 127 -6.51 -14.89 -1.62
C VAL A 127 -8.03 -14.73 -1.69
N LEU A 128 -8.47 -13.50 -1.98
CA LEU A 128 -9.87 -13.13 -1.98
C LEU A 128 -10.45 -13.26 -3.39
N THR A 129 -11.57 -13.96 -3.51
CA THR A 129 -12.34 -14.10 -4.76
C THR A 129 -13.83 -14.08 -4.47
N GLY A 130 -14.64 -13.69 -5.47
CA GLY A 130 -16.10 -13.76 -5.41
C GLY A 130 -16.69 -13.10 -4.16
N GLN A 131 -17.50 -13.84 -3.40
CA GLN A 131 -18.17 -13.35 -2.19
C GLN A 131 -17.20 -12.89 -1.09
N ARG A 132 -15.95 -13.36 -1.07
CA ARG A 132 -14.96 -12.93 -0.08
C ARG A 132 -14.52 -11.48 -0.30
N LEU A 133 -14.56 -10.98 -1.54
CA LEU A 133 -14.28 -9.56 -1.84
C LEU A 133 -15.30 -8.64 -1.18
N ALA A 134 -16.57 -9.04 -1.13
CA ALA A 134 -17.63 -8.26 -0.50
C ALA A 134 -17.46 -8.10 1.01
N GLN A 135 -16.70 -8.98 1.67
CA GLN A 135 -16.39 -8.86 3.10
C GLN A 135 -15.47 -7.67 3.40
N TYR A 136 -14.81 -7.13 2.37
CA TYR A 136 -13.91 -5.99 2.44
C TYR A 136 -14.42 -4.79 1.61
N ASP A 137 -15.71 -4.80 1.22
CA ASP A 137 -16.30 -3.79 0.33
C ASP A 137 -15.60 -3.64 -1.03
N LEU A 138 -14.90 -4.69 -1.48
CA LEU A 138 -14.16 -4.72 -2.74
C LEU A 138 -15.01 -5.17 -3.94
N ASN A 139 -16.32 -5.38 -3.77
CA ASN A 139 -17.21 -5.76 -4.86
C ASN A 139 -17.61 -4.53 -5.72
N HIS A 140 -16.65 -3.97 -6.43
CA HIS A 140 -16.82 -2.80 -7.29
C HIS A 140 -16.04 -2.95 -8.61
N PRO A 141 -16.42 -2.27 -9.70
CA PRO A 141 -15.85 -2.48 -11.04
C PRO A 141 -14.37 -2.07 -11.22
N ARG A 142 -13.72 -1.59 -10.15
CA ARG A 142 -12.29 -1.25 -10.16
C ARG A 142 -11.45 -2.27 -9.37
N CYS A 143 -12.08 -3.29 -8.80
CA CYS A 143 -11.38 -4.38 -8.15
C CYS A 143 -11.08 -5.46 -9.18
N GLY A 144 -9.88 -6.02 -9.16
CA GLY A 144 -9.56 -7.24 -9.89
C GLY A 144 -10.38 -8.44 -9.39
N GLU A 145 -10.49 -9.47 -10.22
CA GLU A 145 -11.24 -10.69 -9.92
C GLU A 145 -10.63 -11.50 -8.76
N VAL A 146 -9.33 -11.34 -8.51
CA VAL A 146 -8.62 -11.91 -7.35
C VAL A 146 -7.86 -10.79 -6.64
N VAL A 147 -7.94 -10.75 -5.31
CA VAL A 147 -7.10 -9.87 -4.50
C VAL A 147 -6.14 -10.72 -3.67
N LEU A 148 -4.84 -10.46 -3.82
CA LEU A 148 -3.79 -11.12 -3.05
C LEU A 148 -3.43 -10.24 -1.86
N VAL A 149 -3.53 -10.77 -0.65
CA VAL A 149 -3.19 -10.05 0.59
C VAL A 149 -1.92 -10.65 1.17
N SER A 150 -0.93 -9.82 1.48
CA SER A 150 0.34 -10.27 2.03
C SER A 150 0.27 -10.56 3.53
N THR A 151 1.19 -11.40 4.00
CA THR A 151 1.48 -11.49 5.44
C THR A 151 2.02 -10.15 5.95
N PRO A 152 1.87 -9.83 7.25
CA PRO A 152 2.26 -8.51 7.78
C PRO A 152 3.73 -8.13 7.56
N ASN A 153 4.63 -9.10 7.40
CA ASN A 153 6.06 -8.90 7.13
C ASN A 153 6.43 -8.95 5.64
N SER A 154 5.46 -9.12 4.76
CA SER A 154 5.66 -9.24 3.31
C SER A 154 5.02 -8.09 2.57
N TRP A 155 5.57 -7.77 1.40
CA TRP A 155 4.97 -6.85 0.43
C TRP A 155 5.10 -7.40 -1.00
N GLN A 156 4.46 -6.75 -1.97
CA GLN A 156 4.30 -7.24 -3.34
C GLN A 156 4.96 -6.30 -4.36
N ALA A 157 5.52 -6.93 -5.37
CA ALA A 157 6.47 -6.36 -6.30
C ALA A 157 6.12 -6.60 -7.76
N TYR A 158 6.45 -5.65 -8.62
CA TYR A 158 6.37 -5.86 -10.07
C TYR A 158 7.73 -6.03 -10.77
N TYR A 159 8.85 -5.50 -10.23
CA TYR A 159 9.99 -4.81 -10.91
C TYR A 159 10.67 -5.50 -12.10
N TRP A 160 9.84 -5.80 -13.08
CA TRP A 160 10.06 -6.30 -14.43
C TRP A 160 10.84 -7.61 -14.55
N TRP A 161 10.37 -8.39 -15.51
CA TRP A 161 10.38 -9.85 -15.49
C TRP A 161 11.55 -10.40 -16.30
N LEU A 162 11.79 -11.71 -16.35
CA LEU A 162 12.51 -12.50 -15.35
C LEU A 162 14.01 -12.12 -15.30
N ASP A 163 14.39 -11.04 -15.98
CA ASP A 163 15.72 -10.53 -16.22
C ASP A 163 15.68 -9.00 -16.22
N ASP A 164 16.39 -8.40 -15.27
CA ASP A 164 16.41 -6.96 -15.06
C ASP A 164 17.07 -6.20 -16.22
N ASP A 165 17.89 -6.85 -17.05
CA ASP A 165 18.52 -6.23 -18.23
C ASP A 165 17.50 -5.96 -19.35
N ARG A 166 16.35 -6.64 -19.30
CA ARG A 166 15.23 -6.45 -20.23
C ARG A 166 14.25 -5.38 -19.74
N ALA A 167 14.62 -4.64 -18.70
CA ALA A 167 13.90 -3.48 -18.19
C ALA A 167 13.35 -2.56 -19.27
N PRO A 168 12.10 -2.10 -19.15
CA PRO A 168 11.77 -0.81 -19.73
C PRO A 168 12.55 0.32 -19.05
N SER A 169 13.07 1.26 -19.84
CA SER A 169 13.90 2.37 -19.30
C SER A 169 13.20 3.24 -18.24
N PHE A 170 11.88 3.37 -18.29
CA PHE A 170 11.10 4.13 -17.31
C PHE A 170 11.07 3.46 -15.94
N ALA A 171 11.34 2.16 -15.87
CA ALA A 171 11.17 1.42 -14.66
C ALA A 171 12.29 1.75 -13.64
N ARG A 172 13.43 2.29 -14.13
CA ARG A 172 14.51 2.90 -13.30
C ARG A 172 14.30 4.39 -13.02
N LYS A 173 13.09 4.92 -13.23
CA LYS A 173 12.73 6.33 -13.04
C LYS A 173 11.45 6.45 -12.19
N VAL A 174 11.19 7.66 -11.69
CA VAL A 174 9.88 8.02 -11.11
C VAL A 174 8.93 8.26 -12.29
N ASP A 175 8.13 7.26 -12.63
CA ASP A 175 7.18 7.30 -13.76
C ASP A 175 5.91 6.51 -13.43
N ILE A 176 5.14 7.08 -12.48
CA ILE A 176 3.99 6.43 -11.85
C ILE A 176 2.86 6.06 -12.83
N HIS A 177 2.81 6.67 -14.01
CA HIS A 177 1.75 6.42 -15.00
C HIS A 177 2.06 5.23 -15.91
N ARG A 178 3.34 4.87 -16.06
CA ARG A 178 3.78 3.74 -16.90
C ARG A 178 4.05 2.48 -16.08
N LYS A 179 4.21 2.62 -14.76
CA LYS A 179 4.49 1.51 -13.86
C LYS A 179 3.21 0.73 -13.49
N PRO A 180 3.28 -0.61 -13.43
CA PRO A 180 2.14 -1.49 -13.12
C PRO A 180 1.85 -1.58 -11.60
N GLY A 181 1.94 -0.45 -10.88
CA GLY A 181 1.75 -0.39 -9.43
C GLY A 181 2.57 0.70 -8.76
N TYR A 182 2.36 0.87 -7.45
CA TYR A 182 3.20 1.72 -6.62
C TYR A 182 4.56 1.04 -6.32
N ASP A 183 5.62 1.84 -6.18
CA ASP A 183 6.98 1.36 -5.99
C ASP A 183 7.74 2.13 -4.90
N PRO A 184 7.80 1.61 -3.66
CA PRO A 184 8.59 2.20 -2.59
C PRO A 184 10.10 2.23 -2.89
N VAL A 185 10.60 1.44 -3.86
CA VAL A 185 12.02 1.47 -4.26
C VAL A 185 12.37 2.81 -4.93
N GLU A 186 11.39 3.57 -5.42
CA GLU A 186 11.62 4.92 -5.96
C GLU A 186 12.27 5.88 -4.96
N LEU A 187 12.11 5.63 -3.66
CA LEU A 187 12.77 6.39 -2.58
C LEU A 187 14.30 6.21 -2.54
N PHE A 188 14.85 5.27 -3.32
CA PHE A 188 16.26 4.92 -3.38
C PHE A 188 16.95 5.39 -4.67
N PHE A 189 16.49 6.51 -5.25
CA PHE A 189 17.19 7.18 -6.35
C PHE A 189 18.67 7.41 -6.01
N ASP A 190 19.55 6.91 -6.87
CA ASP A 190 20.99 7.09 -6.76
C ASP A 190 21.43 8.33 -7.58
N PRO A 191 21.92 9.40 -6.94
CA PRO A 191 22.39 10.60 -7.64
C PRO A 191 23.59 10.36 -8.55
N ALA A 192 24.42 9.34 -8.28
CA ALA A 192 25.63 9.06 -9.05
C ALA A 192 25.28 8.45 -10.42
N THR A 193 24.40 7.44 -10.43
CA THR A 193 23.92 6.80 -11.66
C THR A 193 22.70 7.49 -12.27
N LYS A 194 22.06 8.42 -11.53
CA LYS A 194 20.77 9.06 -11.87
C LYS A 194 19.69 8.04 -12.18
N SER A 195 19.64 6.96 -11.41
CA SER A 195 18.75 5.83 -11.64
C SER A 195 18.19 5.26 -10.35
N ILE A 196 17.08 4.53 -10.46
CA ILE A 196 16.46 3.79 -9.36
C ILE A 196 16.84 2.31 -9.50
N PRO A 197 17.34 1.67 -8.42
CA PRO A 197 17.68 0.25 -8.43
C PRO A 197 16.42 -0.62 -8.44
N LEU A 198 16.59 -1.92 -8.69
CA LEU A 198 15.52 -2.92 -8.73
C LEU A 198 15.65 -3.98 -7.68
N ASP A 199 15.94 -3.46 -6.52
CA ASP A 199 16.21 -4.28 -5.39
C ASP A 199 15.09 -4.07 -4.39
N ALA A 200 14.14 -4.99 -4.44
CA ALA A 200 13.02 -5.03 -3.49
C ALA A 200 13.50 -5.17 -2.04
N SER A 201 14.70 -5.71 -1.82
CA SER A 201 15.25 -5.91 -0.47
C SER A 201 15.63 -4.60 0.22
N LEU A 202 15.64 -3.48 -0.52
CA LEU A 202 15.86 -2.15 0.04
C LEU A 202 14.69 -1.66 0.88
N VAL A 203 13.47 -2.08 0.57
CA VAL A 203 12.26 -1.64 1.29
C VAL A 203 12.18 -2.35 2.63
N ARG A 204 11.99 -1.57 3.69
CA ARG A 204 11.99 -2.05 5.09
C ARG A 204 10.68 -1.82 5.81
N GLY A 205 9.79 -1.00 5.25
CA GLY A 205 8.44 -0.78 5.77
C GLY A 205 7.41 -0.82 4.66
N SER A 206 6.23 -1.38 4.95
CA SER A 206 5.09 -1.43 4.02
C SER A 206 3.76 -1.40 4.78
N HIS A 207 2.64 -1.26 4.05
CA HIS A 207 1.29 -1.16 4.61
C HIS A 207 0.21 -1.70 3.64
N GLY A 208 -1.05 -1.62 4.04
CA GLY A 208 -2.20 -1.90 3.16
C GLY A 208 -2.87 -3.26 3.37
N ALA A 209 -2.23 -4.21 4.06
CA ALA A 209 -2.91 -5.43 4.47
C ALA A 209 -3.97 -5.11 5.55
N PRO A 210 -5.13 -5.79 5.57
CA PRO A 210 -6.11 -5.65 6.63
C PRO A 210 -5.49 -5.85 8.02
N ALA A 211 -5.88 -4.99 8.95
CA ALA A 211 -5.38 -5.03 10.32
C ALA A 211 -6.02 -6.19 11.09
N HIS A 212 -5.20 -7.17 11.49
CA HIS A 212 -5.60 -8.27 12.38
C HIS A 212 -4.95 -8.17 13.77
N HIS A 213 -3.96 -7.29 13.91
CA HIS A 213 -3.25 -7.03 15.16
C HIS A 213 -3.15 -5.52 15.43
N PRO A 214 -3.14 -5.05 16.70
CA PRO A 214 -3.02 -3.63 17.03
C PRO A 214 -1.82 -2.92 16.39
N SER A 215 -0.72 -3.63 16.14
CA SER A 215 0.47 -3.06 15.46
C SER A 215 0.22 -2.67 13.99
N GLN A 216 -0.88 -3.12 13.39
CA GLN A 216 -1.30 -2.76 12.04
C GLN A 216 -2.35 -1.63 12.04
N MET A 217 -2.76 -1.15 13.21
CA MET A 217 -3.75 -0.09 13.37
C MET A 217 -3.04 1.26 13.49
N THR A 218 -3.63 2.28 12.88
CA THR A 218 -3.15 3.67 12.99
C THR A 218 -3.84 4.40 14.15
N VAL A 219 -3.49 5.67 14.34
CA VAL A 219 -3.98 6.48 15.46
C VAL A 219 -5.20 7.31 15.07
N LEU A 220 -6.14 7.43 16.01
CA LEU A 220 -7.17 8.45 16.01
C LEU A 220 -7.15 9.13 17.38
N LEU A 221 -6.80 10.41 17.42
CA LEU A 221 -6.59 11.19 18.65
C LEU A 221 -7.56 12.37 18.70
N CYS A 222 -8.01 12.70 19.91
CA CYS A 222 -8.82 13.89 20.16
C CYS A 222 -8.47 14.54 21.51
N ASN A 223 -8.57 15.88 21.57
CA ASN A 223 -8.42 16.62 22.82
C ASN A 223 -9.73 16.71 23.65
N ARG A 224 -10.84 16.15 23.17
CA ARG A 224 -12.14 16.12 23.85
C ARG A 224 -12.43 14.72 24.39
N PRO A 225 -12.36 14.49 25.71
CA PRO A 225 -12.68 13.21 26.31
C PRO A 225 -14.11 12.76 25.99
N GLY A 226 -14.29 11.46 25.74
CA GLY A 226 -15.61 10.85 25.50
C GLY A 226 -16.19 11.08 24.10
N LEU A 227 -15.43 11.68 23.16
CA LEU A 227 -15.91 11.89 21.79
C LEU A 227 -15.98 10.58 20.98
N PHE A 228 -15.04 9.66 21.19
CA PHE A 228 -14.99 8.41 20.43
C PHE A 228 -15.87 7.32 21.04
N PRO A 229 -16.45 6.43 20.22
CA PRO A 229 -17.34 5.36 20.69
C PRO A 229 -16.60 4.25 21.47
N GLY A 230 -15.26 4.20 21.37
CA GLY A 230 -14.43 3.20 22.04
C GLY A 230 -12.94 3.44 21.84
N THR A 231 -12.10 2.49 22.28
CA THR A 231 -10.63 2.53 22.13
C THR A 231 -10.17 2.07 20.75
N ILE A 232 -11.02 1.37 20.01
CA ILE A 232 -10.84 1.00 18.61
C ILE A 232 -12.03 1.57 17.85
N VAL A 233 -11.76 2.28 16.77
CA VAL A 233 -12.75 2.93 15.93
C VAL A 233 -12.46 2.51 14.49
N ARG A 234 -13.49 2.16 13.72
CA ARG A 234 -13.31 1.91 12.29
C ARG A 234 -13.07 3.25 11.60
N ASP A 235 -12.20 3.26 10.61
CA ASP A 235 -12.00 4.42 9.74
C ASP A 235 -13.31 4.95 9.13
N THR A 236 -14.24 4.05 8.78
CA THR A 236 -15.59 4.40 8.29
C THR A 236 -16.45 5.16 9.31
N ASP A 237 -16.19 5.01 10.61
CA ASP A 237 -16.96 5.67 11.67
C ASP A 237 -16.46 7.11 11.93
N VAL A 238 -15.29 7.50 11.38
CA VAL A 238 -14.70 8.84 11.58
C VAL A 238 -15.62 9.94 11.02
N PHE A 239 -16.35 9.66 9.94
CA PHE A 239 -17.31 10.60 9.37
C PHE A 239 -18.38 11.02 10.39
N ASP A 240 -19.01 10.04 11.06
CA ASP A 240 -20.06 10.30 12.05
C ASP A 240 -19.50 11.02 13.29
N VAL A 241 -18.27 10.68 13.71
CA VAL A 241 -17.56 11.39 14.78
C VAL A 241 -17.38 12.87 14.43
N VAL A 242 -17.00 13.18 13.19
CA VAL A 242 -16.85 14.56 12.72
C VAL A 242 -18.20 15.27 12.67
N LEU A 243 -19.27 14.63 12.19
CA LEU A 243 -20.62 15.23 12.20
C LEU A 243 -21.08 15.58 13.62
N GLN A 244 -20.84 14.69 14.58
CA GLN A 244 -21.19 14.91 15.98
C GLN A 244 -20.47 16.13 16.57
N CYS A 245 -19.23 16.41 16.17
CA CYS A 245 -18.51 17.61 16.59
C CYS A 245 -19.22 18.91 16.20
N PHE A 246 -20.01 18.89 15.12
CA PHE A 246 -20.81 20.03 14.63
C PHE A 246 -22.28 19.97 15.09
N GLY A 247 -22.66 19.03 15.95
CA GLY A 247 -24.04 18.83 16.39
C GLY A 247 -24.97 18.33 15.27
N MET A 248 -24.40 17.77 14.21
CA MET A 248 -25.14 17.14 13.11
C MET A 248 -25.40 15.67 13.44
N LYS A 249 -26.51 15.14 12.91
CA LYS A 249 -26.88 13.73 12.96
C LYS A 249 -26.69 13.08 11.61
#